data_AF-A0A940SGX1-F1
#
_entry.id   AF-A0A940SGX1-F1
#
_cell.length_a   1.000
_cell.length_b   1.000
_cell.length_c   1.000
_cell.angle_alpha   90.00
_cell.angle_beta   90.00
_cell.angle_gamma   90.00
#
_symmetry.space_group_name_H-M   'P 1'
#
loop_
_entity.id
_entity.type
_entity.pdbx_description
1 polymer ?
#
loop_
_entity_poly.entity_id
_entity_poly.type
_entity_poly.pdbx_seq_one_letter_code
_entity_poly.pdbx_strand_id
1 'polypeptide(L)' 'MKEYKFGNTSVIIHSPLANMTDQEQKDWFQEQYEDNNPIILNMIDAIDACYTVSNESK' A
#
# COMPACT_ATOMS: atom_id res chain seq x y z
N MET A 1 6.44 12.84 9.96
CA MET A 1 7.11 13.47 8.80
C MET A 1 8.28 12.59 8.44
N LYS A 2 8.37 12.14 7.19
CA LYS A 2 9.48 11.29 6.73
C LYS A 2 10.23 11.98 5.61
N GLU A 3 11.54 12.12 5.77
CA GLU A 3 12.41 12.79 4.80
C GLU A 3 13.34 11.76 4.14
N TYR A 4 13.43 11.87 2.82
CA TYR A 4 14.36 11.09 2.00
C TYR A 4 15.23 12.04 1.18
N LYS A 5 16.53 11.72 1.06
CA LYS A 5 17.47 12.49 0.25
C LYS A 5 18.02 11.65 -0.89
N PHE A 6 17.80 12.10 -2.12
CA PHE A 6 18.29 11.47 -3.34
C PHE A 6 19.18 12.47 -4.08
N GLY A 7 20.51 12.34 -3.89
CA GLY A 7 21.48 13.29 -4.43
C GLY A 7 21.24 14.71 -3.89
N ASN A 8 20.85 15.63 -4.78
CA ASN A 8 20.53 17.02 -4.47
C ASN A 8 19.04 17.27 -4.20
N THR A 9 18.18 16.24 -4.30
CA THR A 9 16.74 16.36 -4.11
C THR A 9 16.34 15.84 -2.72
N SER A 10 15.60 16.65 -1.97
CA SER A 10 14.93 16.23 -0.73
C SER A 10 13.45 16.00 -0.98
N VAL A 11 12.95 14.84 -0.57
CA VAL A 11 11.53 14.47 -0.61
C VAL A 11 11.01 14.41 0.82
N ILE A 12 10.02 15.26 1.11
CA ILE A 12 9.39 15.35 2.42
C ILE A 12 7.96 14.86 2.31
N ILE A 13 7.64 13.78 3.03
CA ILE A 13 6.30 13.20 3.03
C ILE A 13 5.51 13.72 4.24
N HIS A 14 4.51 14.54 3.95
CA HIS A 14 3.54 15.08 4.91
C HIS A 14 2.30 14.18 5.01
N SER A 15 2.49 12.91 5.39
CA SER A 15 1.37 11.99 5.62
C SER A 15 1.56 11.24 6.95
N PRO A 16 0.50 11.09 7.77
CA PRO A 16 0.51 10.20 8.92
C PRO A 16 0.83 8.75 8.53
N LEU A 17 0.33 8.29 7.37
CA LEU A 17 0.54 6.94 6.85
C LEU A 17 2.03 6.63 6.66
N ALA A 18 2.82 7.62 6.26
CA ALA A 18 4.26 7.44 6.04
C ALA A 18 5.07 7.24 7.34
N ASN A 19 4.47 7.50 8.50
CA ASN A 19 5.12 7.34 9.81
C ASN A 19 4.59 6.14 10.59
N MET A 20 3.62 5.39 10.04
CA MET A 20 3.11 4.18 10.67
C MET A 20 4.21 3.11 10.71
N THR A 21 4.31 2.43 11.84
CA THR A 21 5.07 1.19 11.99
C THR A 21 4.46 0.07 11.15
N ASP A 22 5.21 -1.01 10.90
CA ASP A 22 4.72 -2.15 10.13
C ASP A 22 3.45 -2.77 10.76
N GLN A 23 3.30 -2.71 12.09
CA GLN A 23 2.10 -3.19 12.77
C GLN A 23 0.92 -2.25 12.55
N GLU A 24 1.11 -0.94 12.74
CA GLU A 24 0.06 0.07 12.50
C GLU A 24 -0.43 0.06 11.05
N GLN A 25 0.47 -0.18 10.08
CA GLN A 25 0.09 -0.32 8.67
C GLN A 25 -0.80 -1.54 8.43
N LYS A 26 -0.51 -2.68 9.08
CA LYS A 26 -1.33 -3.89 8.97
C LYS A 26 -2.70 -3.69 9.59
N ASP A 27 -2.75 -3.10 10.77
CA ASP A 27 -4.00 -2.86 11.49
C ASP A 27 -4.88 -1.88 10.70
N TRP A 28 -4.29 -0.80 10.17
CA TRP A 28 -4.99 0.14 9.28
C TRP A 28 -5.51 -0.54 8.01
N PHE A 29 -4.71 -1.39 7.36
CA PHE A 29 -5.15 -2.13 6.17
C PHE A 29 -6.34 -3.03 6.49
N GLN A 30 -6.29 -3.77 7.60
CA GLN A 30 -7.36 -4.67 8.01
C GLN A 30 -8.67 -3.90 8.26
N GLU A 31 -8.60 -2.79 8.99
CA GLU A 31 -9.75 -1.90 9.22
C GLU A 31 -10.35 -1.39 7.90
N GLN A 32 -9.51 -0.87 7.00
CA GLN A 32 -10.00 -0.36 5.70
C GLN A 32 -10.58 -1.45 4.80
N TYR A 33 -10.07 -2.68 4.89
CA TYR A 33 -10.62 -3.83 4.19
C TYR A 33 -12.00 -4.21 4.74
N GLU A 34 -12.14 -4.30 6.07
CA GLU A 34 -13.41 -4.60 6.74
C GLU A 34 -14.48 -3.52 6.49
N ASP A 35 -14.04 -2.25 6.38
CA ASP A 35 -14.90 -1.11 6.02
C ASP A 35 -15.31 -1.07 4.55
N ASN A 36 -14.91 -2.05 3.74
CA ASN A 36 -15.15 -2.11 2.29
C ASN A 36 -14.62 -0.87 1.55
N ASN A 37 -13.44 -0.37 1.92
CA ASN A 37 -12.83 0.74 1.21
C ASN A 37 -12.60 0.37 -0.27
N PRO A 38 -13.21 1.08 -1.23
CA PRO A 38 -13.16 0.70 -2.65
C PRO A 38 -11.74 0.76 -3.22
N ILE A 39 -10.85 1.58 -2.66
CA ILE A 39 -9.46 1.66 -3.10
C ILE A 39 -8.71 0.38 -2.72
N ILE A 40 -8.91 -0.11 -1.49
CA ILE A 40 -8.26 -1.33 -1.01
C ILE A 40 -8.77 -2.54 -1.80
N LEU A 41 -10.08 -2.64 -2.01
CA LEU A 41 -10.66 -3.74 -2.80
C LEU A 41 -10.12 -3.75 -4.23
N ASN A 42 -10.07 -2.60 -4.91
CA ASN A 42 -9.52 -2.52 -6.26
C ASN A 42 -8.03 -2.90 -6.32
N MET A 43 -7.24 -2.61 -5.28
CA MET A 43 -5.83 -3.04 -5.20
C MET A 43 -5.72 -4.56 -5.09
N ILE A 44 -6.56 -5.19 -4.25
CA ILE A 44 -6.61 -6.64 -4.09
C ILE A 44 -7.01 -7.30 -5.41
N ASP A 45 -8.07 -6.82 -6.06
CA ASP A 45 -8.52 -7.33 -7.36
C ASP A 45 -7.43 -7.26 -8.42
N ALA A 46 -6.67 -6.15 -8.46
CA ALA A 46 -5.55 -6.00 -9.40
C ALA A 46 -4.41 -7.00 -9.10
N ILE A 47 -4.10 -7.22 -7.82
CA ILE A 47 -3.10 -8.20 -7.39
C ILE A 47 -3.53 -9.62 -7.77
N ASP A 48 -4.78 -9.98 -7.49
CA ASP A 48 -5.36 -11.28 -7.83
C ASP A 48 -5.38 -11.50 -9.35
N ALA A 49 -5.73 -10.48 -10.13
CA ALA A 49 -5.64 -10.52 -11.59
C ALA A 49 -4.19 -10.79 -12.07
N CYS A 50 -3.18 -10.16 -11.45
CA CYS A 50 -1.79 -10.44 -11.80
C CYS A 50 -1.36 -11.89 -11.47
N TYR A 51 -1.77 -12.43 -10.32
CA TYR A 51 -1.42 -13.79 -9.94
C TYR A 51 -2.16 -14.85 -10.75
N THR A 52 -3.43 -14.62 -11.08
CA THR A 52 -4.23 -15.53 -11.91
C THR A 52 -3.69 -15.63 -13.34
N VAL A 53 -3.35 -14.50 -13.98
CA VAL A 53 -2.73 -14.48 -15.32
C VAL A 53 -1.37 -15.20 -15.34
N SER A 54 -0.62 -15.19 -14.23
CA SER A 54 0.67 -15.90 -14.14
C SER A 54 0.55 -17.42 -14.09
N ASN A 55 -0.61 -17.96 -13.68
CA ASN A 55 -0.85 -19.39 -13.53
C ASN A 55 -1.42 -20.07 -14.79
N GLU A 56 -1.87 -19.31 -15.79
CA GLU A 56 -2.35 -19.84 -17.08
C GLU A 56 -1.21 -20.01 -18.12
N SER A 57 0.02 -19.64 -17.76
CA SER A 57 1.21 -19.75 -18.63
C SER A 57 2.06 -21.01 -18.35
N LYS A 58 1.48 -22.06 -17.75
CA LYS A 58 2.14 -23.35 -17.53
C LYS A 58 1.36 -24.51 -18.14
#